data_AF-M8AJ33-F1
#
_entry.id   AF-M8AJ33-F1
#
_cell.length_a   1.000
_cell.length_b   1.000
_cell.length_c   1.000
_cell.angle_alpha   90.00
_cell.angle_beta   90.00
_cell.angle_gamma   90.00
#
_symmetry.space_group_name_H-M   'P 1'
#
loop_
_entity.id
_entity.type
_entity.pdbx_description
1 polymer ?
#
loop_
_entity_poly.entity_id
_entity_poly.type
_entity_poly.pdbx_seq_one_letter_code
_entity_poly.pdbx_strand_id
1 'polypeptide(L)'
;MARVSSALFLAMVALVLAVPALAGDPDYLQDICVADLKSDLKVNGFPCKANATADDFFTGVLAKPGATNTTAGSVVTGANVEKVPDDVLAKAFQIDTVEVDKIKAKFAPKK
;
A
#
# COMPACT_ATOMS: atom_id res chain seq x y z
N MET A 1 -18.87 -39.40 -30.94
CA MET A 1 -17.90 -38.30 -30.79
C MET A 1 -18.66 -37.00 -30.99
N ALA A 2 -18.96 -36.26 -29.91
CA ALA A 2 -19.69 -35.00 -30.03
C ALA A 2 -18.80 -33.96 -30.71
N ARG A 3 -19.26 -33.37 -31.82
CA ARG A 3 -18.59 -32.23 -32.45
C ARG A 3 -18.87 -30.99 -31.61
N VAL A 4 -17.90 -30.57 -30.80
CA VAL A 4 -17.97 -29.28 -30.11
C VAL A 4 -18.00 -28.20 -31.19
N SER A 5 -19.09 -27.42 -31.26
CA SER A 5 -19.24 -26.36 -32.24
C SER A 5 -18.15 -25.30 -32.03
N SER A 6 -17.55 -24.79 -33.12
CA SER A 6 -16.46 -23.79 -33.06
C SER A 6 -16.87 -22.55 -32.25
N ALA A 7 -18.13 -22.13 -32.36
CA ALA A 7 -18.69 -21.02 -31.57
C ALA A 7 -18.74 -21.33 -30.07
N LEU A 8 -19.02 -22.57 -29.67
CA LEU A 8 -19.06 -23.00 -28.27
C LEU A 8 -17.65 -23.04 -27.67
N PHE A 9 -16.67 -23.46 -28.46
CA PHE A 9 -15.26 -23.44 -28.04
C PHE A 9 -14.75 -22.00 -27.86
N LEU A 10 -15.06 -21.10 -28.81
CA LEU A 10 -14.71 -19.68 -28.71
C LEU A 10 -15.38 -18.99 -27.52
N ALA A 11 -16.64 -19.30 -27.23
CA ALA A 11 -17.35 -18.78 -26.07
C ALA A 11 -16.69 -19.23 -24.74
N MET A 12 -16.28 -20.49 -24.65
CA MET A 12 -15.57 -21.02 -23.46
C MET A 12 -14.20 -20.37 -23.27
N VAL A 13 -13.44 -20.16 -24.35
CA VAL A 13 -12.14 -19.47 -24.29
C VAL A 13 -12.32 -18.01 -23.85
N ALA A 14 -13.32 -17.31 -24.40
CA ALA A 14 -13.63 -15.94 -23.99
C ALA A 14 -14.01 -15.85 -22.50
N LEU A 15 -14.79 -16.81 -22.00
CA LEU A 15 -15.17 -16.87 -20.58
C LEU A 15 -13.95 -17.10 -19.67
N VAL A 16 -13.01 -17.98 -20.05
CA VAL A 16 -11.79 -18.25 -19.29
C VAL A 16 -10.87 -17.02 -19.24
N LEU A 17 -10.76 -16.28 -20.34
CA LEU A 17 -9.95 -15.06 -20.40
C LEU A 17 -10.52 -13.89 -19.58
N ALA A 18 -11.82 -13.94 -19.25
CA ALA A 18 -12.47 -12.91 -18.42
C ALA A 18 -12.30 -13.14 -16.90
N VAL A 19 -11.89 -14.33 -16.46
CA VAL A 19 -11.76 -14.70 -15.03
C VAL A 19 -10.75 -13.86 -14.22
N PRO A 20 -9.60 -13.39 -14.76
CA PRO A 20 -8.63 -12.61 -13.99
C PRO A 20 -9.18 -11.27 -13.46
N ALA A 21 -10.31 -10.79 -14.00
CA ALA A 21 -10.93 -9.54 -13.59
C ALA A 21 -11.63 -9.62 -12.21
N LEU A 22 -11.68 -10.78 -11.58
CA LEU A 22 -12.34 -11.01 -10.28
C LEU A 22 -11.35 -11.11 -9.10
N ALA A 23 -10.06 -10.85 -9.32
CA ALA A 23 -9.09 -10.79 -8.22
C ALA A 23 -9.18 -9.42 -7.52
N GLY A 24 -10.08 -9.33 -6.54
CA GLY A 24 -10.16 -8.21 -5.61
C GLY A 24 -9.39 -8.49 -4.32
N ASP A 25 -9.06 -7.42 -3.60
CA ASP A 25 -8.60 -7.54 -2.23
C ASP A 25 -9.73 -8.11 -1.35
N PRO A 26 -9.42 -8.97 -0.35
CA PRO A 26 -10.42 -9.48 0.56
C PRO A 26 -11.11 -8.33 1.31
N ASP A 27 -12.41 -8.48 1.55
CA ASP A 27 -13.15 -7.50 2.35
C ASP A 27 -12.52 -7.37 3.75
N TYR A 28 -12.36 -6.13 4.21
CA TYR A 28 -11.78 -5.84 5.51
C TYR A 28 -12.74 -6.26 6.63
N LEU A 29 -12.28 -7.13 7.54
CA LEU A 29 -13.04 -7.60 8.71
C LEU A 29 -13.20 -6.53 9.81
N GLN A 30 -12.48 -5.41 9.69
CA GLN A 30 -12.29 -4.38 10.72
C GLN A 30 -12.08 -3.02 10.06
N ASP A 31 -12.34 -1.93 10.79
CA ASP A 31 -12.25 -0.57 10.25
C ASP A 31 -10.84 -0.22 9.76
N ILE A 32 -9.80 -0.68 10.45
CA ILE A 32 -8.39 -0.40 10.12
C ILE A 32 -7.48 -1.63 10.34
N CYS A 33 -6.53 -1.84 9.42
CA CYS A 33 -5.41 -2.79 9.57
C CYS A 33 -4.15 -2.15 8.97
N VAL A 34 -3.41 -1.41 9.81
CA VAL A 34 -2.09 -0.89 9.42
C VAL A 34 -1.12 -2.07 9.35
N ALA A 35 -0.43 -2.24 8.23
CA ALA A 35 0.52 -3.32 8.05
C ALA A 35 1.71 -3.23 9.01
N ASP A 36 2.04 -4.35 9.64
CA ASP A 36 3.27 -4.53 10.39
C ASP A 36 4.37 -5.10 9.48
N LEU A 37 5.16 -4.19 8.91
CA LEU A 37 6.27 -4.53 8.02
C LEU A 37 7.48 -5.13 8.77
N LYS A 38 7.44 -5.19 10.10
CA LYS A 38 8.52 -5.73 10.95
C LYS A 38 8.23 -7.12 11.49
N SER A 39 7.02 -7.62 11.27
CA SER A 39 6.63 -8.95 11.71
C SER A 39 7.28 -10.04 10.85
N ASP A 40 7.75 -11.11 11.50
CA ASP A 40 8.29 -12.31 10.85
C ASP A 40 7.19 -13.25 10.29
N LEU A 41 5.92 -12.94 10.57
CA LEU A 41 4.77 -13.73 10.13
C LEU A 41 4.46 -13.48 8.65
N LYS A 42 4.33 -14.56 7.87
CA LYS A 42 3.94 -14.52 6.46
C LYS A 42 2.50 -14.99 6.29
N VAL A 43 1.63 -14.07 5.86
CA VAL A 43 0.21 -14.31 5.58
C VAL A 43 -0.11 -13.83 4.16
N ASN A 44 -1.34 -14.07 3.67
CA ASN A 44 -1.81 -13.43 2.45
C ASN A 44 -2.04 -11.94 2.75
N GLY A 45 -1.13 -11.07 2.31
CA GLY A 45 -1.08 -9.65 2.68
C GLY A 45 0.00 -9.37 3.73
N PHE A 46 -0.32 -8.51 4.69
CA PHE A 46 0.57 -8.16 5.81
C PHE A 46 -0.16 -8.34 7.14
N PRO A 47 0.51 -8.82 8.19
CA PRO A 47 -0.08 -8.85 9.53
C PRO A 47 -0.39 -7.42 10.00
N CYS A 48 -1.45 -7.23 10.79
CA CYS A 48 -1.80 -5.92 11.31
C CYS A 48 -0.93 -5.57 12.54
N LYS A 49 -0.52 -4.31 12.64
CA LYS A 49 0.10 -3.72 13.82
C LYS A 49 -0.89 -3.72 14.99
N ALA A 50 -0.42 -4.05 16.19
CA ALA A 50 -1.27 -4.08 17.39
C ALA A 50 -1.77 -2.69 17.83
N ASN A 51 -1.00 -1.64 17.55
CA ASN A 51 -1.35 -0.27 17.89
C ASN A 51 -1.15 0.65 16.68
N ALA A 52 -2.25 0.95 15.99
CA ALA A 52 -2.29 1.93 14.92
C ALA A 52 -2.33 3.36 15.51
N THR A 53 -1.60 4.26 14.89
CA THR A 53 -1.51 5.67 15.27
C THR A 53 -1.89 6.54 14.10
N ALA A 54 -2.17 7.83 14.34
CA ALA A 54 -2.52 8.76 13.27
C ALA A 54 -1.42 8.86 12.20
N ASP A 55 -0.15 8.78 12.61
CA ASP A 55 1.00 8.87 11.71
C ASP A 55 1.01 7.76 10.64
N ASP A 56 0.45 6.59 10.94
CA ASP A 56 0.38 5.44 10.02
C ASP A 56 -0.54 5.70 8.80
N PHE A 57 -1.35 6.77 8.81
CA PHE A 57 -2.29 7.12 7.72
C PHE A 57 -1.84 8.29 6.85
N PHE A 58 -0.68 8.90 7.14
CA PHE A 58 -0.16 10.03 6.38
C PHE A 58 1.08 9.65 5.57
N THR A 59 1.06 9.91 4.26
CA THR A 59 2.21 9.68 3.38
C THR A 59 2.51 10.87 2.48
N GLY A 60 3.80 11.17 2.33
CA GLY A 60 4.35 12.17 1.42
C GLY A 60 5.11 11.54 0.27
N VAL A 61 4.98 10.23 0.04
CA VAL A 61 5.73 9.48 -0.99
C VAL A 61 5.53 10.07 -2.39
N LEU A 62 4.35 10.64 -2.65
CA LEU A 62 4.00 11.30 -3.91
C LEU A 62 4.10 12.83 -3.85
N ALA A 63 4.54 13.40 -2.73
CA ALA A 63 4.61 14.85 -2.56
C ALA A 63 5.70 15.50 -3.43
N LYS A 64 6.67 14.70 -3.92
CA LYS A 64 7.74 15.18 -4.81
C LYS A 64 7.67 14.47 -6.17
N PRO A 65 7.83 15.20 -7.28
CA PRO A 65 7.93 14.57 -8.59
C PRO A 65 9.17 13.69 -8.65
N GLY A 66 9.03 12.52 -9.27
CA GLY A 66 10.16 11.63 -9.54
C GLY A 66 11.03 12.16 -10.68
N ALA A 67 12.29 11.72 -10.72
CA ALA A 67 13.22 12.09 -11.79
C ALA A 67 12.87 11.35 -13.10
N THR A 68 12.40 12.09 -14.11
CA THR A 68 11.94 11.55 -15.41
C THR A 68 13.04 11.44 -16.44
N ASN A 69 14.30 11.72 -16.08
CA ASN A 69 15.49 11.53 -16.92
C ASN A 69 15.89 10.05 -17.06
N THR A 70 14.90 9.19 -17.34
CA THR A 70 15.07 7.77 -17.57
C THR A 70 14.91 7.48 -19.07
N THR A 71 15.38 6.32 -19.53
CA THR A 71 15.24 5.89 -20.94
C THR A 71 13.78 5.85 -21.41
N ALA A 72 12.83 5.64 -20.49
CA ALA A 72 11.40 5.62 -20.75
C ALA A 72 10.73 7.01 -20.66
N GLY A 73 11.47 8.06 -20.29
CA GLY A 73 10.93 9.42 -20.09
C GLY A 73 9.92 9.54 -18.93
N SER A 74 9.84 8.52 -18.08
CA SER A 74 8.85 8.41 -17.01
C SER A 74 9.43 7.64 -15.82
N VAL A 75 8.82 7.81 -14.66
CA VAL A 75 9.21 7.13 -13.44
C VAL A 75 7.97 6.84 -12.59
N VAL A 76 7.88 5.61 -12.08
CA VAL A 76 6.79 5.16 -11.23
C VAL A 76 7.24 5.22 -9.78
N THR A 77 6.64 6.12 -9.01
CA THR A 77 6.80 6.16 -7.55
C THR A 77 5.66 5.36 -6.94
N GLY A 78 5.93 4.14 -6.49
CA GLY A 78 4.92 3.30 -5.85
C GLY A 78 4.54 3.84 -4.47
N ALA A 79 3.25 4.10 -4.25
CA ALA A 79 2.67 4.34 -2.94
C ALA A 79 1.89 3.08 -2.51
N ASN A 80 2.64 2.01 -2.21
CA ASN A 80 2.09 0.74 -1.72
C ASN A 80 2.27 0.63 -0.20
N VAL A 81 1.67 -0.39 0.40
CA VAL A 81 1.72 -0.67 1.85
C VAL A 81 3.15 -0.70 2.42
N GLU A 82 4.14 -1.10 1.62
CA GLU A 82 5.55 -1.15 2.02
C GLU A 82 6.24 0.21 2.06
N LYS A 83 5.78 1.16 1.24
CA LYS A 83 6.45 2.44 0.97
C LYS A 83 5.83 3.62 1.70
N VAL A 84 4.83 3.41 2.56
CA VAL A 84 4.24 4.45 3.41
C VAL A 84 4.80 4.36 4.85
N PRO A 85 5.99 4.93 5.15
CA PRO A 85 6.49 5.07 6.52
C PRO A 85 6.47 6.51 7.07
N ASP A 86 6.70 6.61 8.38
CA ASP A 86 6.64 7.78 9.27
C ASP A 86 7.63 8.94 8.97
N ASP A 87 8.44 8.86 7.90
CA ASP A 87 9.55 9.78 7.62
C ASP A 87 9.10 11.19 7.16
N VAL A 88 7.79 11.40 7.05
CA VAL A 88 7.14 12.59 6.49
C VAL A 88 6.81 13.64 7.56
N LEU A 89 6.66 13.27 8.84
CA LEU A 89 6.37 14.26 9.90
C LEU A 89 7.49 15.33 10.00
N ALA A 90 8.75 14.93 9.76
CA ALA A 90 9.90 15.85 9.76
C ALA A 90 9.93 16.79 8.55
N LYS A 91 9.42 16.38 7.40
CA LYS A 91 9.44 17.18 6.17
C LYS A 91 8.19 18.04 5.96
N ALA A 92 7.05 17.64 6.53
CA ALA A 92 5.79 18.35 6.36
C ALA A 92 5.74 19.68 7.12
N PHE A 93 6.34 19.76 8.31
CA PHE A 93 6.28 20.96 9.15
C PHE A 93 7.44 21.95 8.96
N GLN A 94 8.44 21.62 8.12
CA GLN A 94 9.66 22.43 7.95
C GLN A 94 10.33 22.83 9.27
N ILE A 95 10.39 21.91 10.23
CA ILE A 95 11.03 22.10 11.54
C ILE A 95 12.16 21.08 11.70
N ASP A 96 13.22 21.48 12.41
CA ASP A 96 14.37 20.61 12.65
C ASP A 96 13.98 19.36 13.45
N THR A 97 14.68 18.25 13.24
CA THR A 97 14.41 16.96 13.90
C THR A 97 14.47 17.05 15.43
N VAL A 98 15.27 17.99 15.95
CA VAL A 98 15.36 18.33 17.39
C VAL A 98 14.06 18.96 17.91
N GLU A 99 13.34 19.71 17.09
CA GLU A 99 12.07 20.33 17.44
C GLU A 99 10.93 19.29 17.40
N VAL A 100 10.98 18.36 16.44
CA VAL A 100 10.07 17.20 16.36
C VAL A 100 10.19 16.31 17.60
N ASP A 101 11.41 16.05 18.08
CA ASP A 101 11.63 15.25 19.29
C ASP A 101 11.10 15.94 20.56
N LYS A 102 11.18 17.28 20.64
CA LYS A 102 10.55 18.06 21.72
C LYS A 102 9.02 18.01 21.67
N ILE A 103 8.43 18.04 20.48
CA ILE A 103 6.98 17.93 20.29
C ILE A 103 6.53 16.52 20.70
N LYS A 104 7.20 15.47 20.21
CA LYS A 104 6.93 14.08 20.60
C LYS A 104 7.06 13.88 22.12
N ALA A 105 8.06 14.48 22.76
CA ALA A 105 8.24 14.42 24.21
C ALA A 105 7.10 15.10 25.00
N LYS A 106 6.45 16.13 24.43
CA LYS A 106 5.29 16.80 25.07
C LYS A 106 4.00 15.99 24.99
N PHE A 107 3.89 15.08 24.03
CA PHE A 107 2.73 14.23 23.83
C PHE A 107 2.95 12.78 24.29
N ALA A 108 4.14 12.45 24.79
CA ALA A 108 4.35 11.16 25.44
C ALA A 108 3.39 11.03 26.65
N PRO A 109 2.70 9.89 26.80
CA PRO A 109 1.73 9.70 27.87
C PRO A 109 2.48 9.75 29.20
N LYS A 110 2.02 10.61 30.12
CA LYS A 110 2.56 10.62 31.48
C LYS A 110 2.11 9.33 32.16
N LYS A 111 3.08 8.56 32.64
CA LYS A 111 2.84 7.40 33.52
C LYS A 111 2.00 7.81 34.73
#